data_AF-A0A2I2GD43-F1
#
_entry.id   AF-A0A2I2GD43-F1
#
_cell.length_a   1.000
_cell.length_b   1.000
_cell.length_c   1.000
_cell.angle_alpha   90.00
_cell.angle_beta   90.00
_cell.angle_gamma   90.00
#
_symmetry.space_group_name_H-M   'P 1'
#
loop_
_entity.id
_entity.type
_entity.pdbx_description
1 polymer ?
#
loop_
_entity_poly.entity_id
_entity_poly.type
_entity_poly.pdbx_seq_one_letter_code
_entity_poly.pdbx_strand_id
1 'polypeptide(L)'
;MLTLIISIWLNIYLAVGDVNIPLNKLPLLNKSTDGEWKRVAPEHGGGVYALIETFHQIHCLLSGRKDVIRQYTYRDEWDYSKTPAFDAEPHLVRAHVDHCIETIRLNLMCVGDVTPFLTISSPSRPLGELPDFNTKHKCRNFTKLQEWMRQNSIPA
;
A
#
# COMPACT_ATOMS: atom_id res chain seq x y z
N MET A 1 19.70 14.19 -0.17
CA MET A 1 18.97 13.15 0.60
C MET A 1 17.49 13.06 0.23
N LEU A 2 16.74 14.17 0.20
CA LEU A 2 15.34 14.20 -0.25
C LEU A 2 15.11 13.61 -1.67
N THR A 3 15.99 13.90 -2.61
CA THR A 3 15.86 13.49 -4.04
C THR A 3 15.95 11.98 -4.25
N LEU A 4 16.73 11.28 -3.42
CA LEU A 4 16.90 9.82 -3.50
C LEU A 4 15.70 9.08 -2.88
N ILE A 5 15.11 9.66 -1.83
CA ILE A 5 13.87 9.19 -1.24
C ILE A 5 12.77 9.28 -2.31
N ILE A 6 12.61 10.43 -2.97
CA ILE A 6 11.59 10.64 -4.03
C ILE A 6 11.72 9.63 -5.19
N SER A 7 12.94 9.32 -5.67
CA SER A 7 13.13 8.40 -6.80
C SER A 7 12.86 6.92 -6.48
N ILE A 8 13.13 6.49 -5.24
CA ILE A 8 12.79 5.15 -4.76
C ILE A 8 11.27 4.98 -4.72
N TRP A 9 10.54 5.98 -4.22
CA TRP A 9 9.08 5.92 -4.13
C TRP A 9 8.37 5.99 -5.49
N LEU A 10 8.92 6.74 -6.46
CA LEU A 10 8.35 6.82 -7.80
C LEU A 10 8.38 5.46 -8.52
N ASN A 11 9.42 4.66 -8.32
CA ASN A 11 9.51 3.31 -8.89
C ASN A 11 8.52 2.32 -8.26
N ILE A 12 8.17 2.52 -6.99
CA ILE A 12 7.14 1.71 -6.32
C ILE A 12 5.75 2.05 -6.87
N TYR A 13 5.50 3.33 -7.17
CA TYR A 13 4.25 3.81 -7.77
C TYR A 13 4.00 3.25 -9.18
N LEU A 14 5.04 3.13 -10.00
CA LEU A 14 4.91 2.60 -11.38
C LEU A 14 4.56 1.10 -11.46
N ALA A 15 4.44 0.42 -10.32
CA ALA A 15 4.01 -0.97 -10.21
C ALA A 15 2.57 -1.11 -9.66
N VAL A 16 1.86 0.00 -9.42
CA VAL A 16 0.46 0.02 -8.97
C VAL A 16 -0.46 -0.11 -10.19
N GLY A 17 -0.50 -1.31 -10.77
CA GLY A 17 -1.48 -1.69 -11.79
C GLY A 17 -2.45 -2.73 -11.25
N ASP A 18 -3.66 -2.76 -11.79
CA ASP A 18 -4.58 -3.86 -11.53
C ASP A 18 -4.12 -5.10 -12.29
N VAL A 19 -4.42 -6.28 -11.78
CA VAL A 19 -4.18 -7.57 -12.43
C VAL A 19 -5.49 -8.23 -12.82
N ASN A 20 -5.45 -9.01 -13.89
CA ASN A 20 -6.58 -9.82 -14.34
C ASN A 20 -6.58 -11.17 -13.62
N ILE A 21 -7.59 -11.44 -12.79
CA ILE A 21 -7.79 -12.74 -12.15
C ILE A 21 -8.81 -13.55 -12.97
N PRO A 22 -8.42 -14.68 -13.58
CA PRO A 22 -9.37 -15.53 -14.30
C PRO A 22 -10.49 -16.02 -13.37
N LEU A 23 -11.74 -16.02 -13.86
CA LEU A 23 -12.91 -16.44 -13.08
C LEU A 23 -12.73 -17.83 -12.46
N ASN A 24 -12.19 -18.79 -13.22
CA ASN A 24 -11.95 -20.15 -12.74
C ASN A 24 -10.89 -20.26 -11.63
N LYS A 25 -10.18 -19.17 -11.31
CA LYS A 25 -9.22 -19.09 -10.19
C LYS A 25 -9.80 -18.43 -8.94
N LEU A 26 -10.98 -17.78 -9.01
CA LEU A 26 -11.64 -17.18 -7.85
C LEU A 26 -11.89 -18.16 -6.69
N PRO A 27 -12.21 -19.45 -6.93
CA PRO A 27 -12.36 -20.41 -5.84
C PRO A 27 -11.09 -20.58 -4.98
N LEU A 28 -9.89 -20.33 -5.53
CA LEU A 28 -8.63 -20.37 -4.76
C LEU A 28 -8.55 -19.28 -3.70
N LEU A 29 -9.34 -18.21 -3.86
CA LEU A 29 -9.47 -17.10 -2.91
C LEU A 29 -10.73 -17.25 -2.03
N ASN A 30 -11.36 -18.43 -2.05
CA ASN A 30 -12.64 -18.68 -1.40
C ASN A 30 -13.74 -17.70 -1.86
N LYS A 31 -13.82 -17.44 -3.18
CA LYS A 31 -14.82 -16.57 -3.80
C LYS A 31 -15.61 -17.33 -4.89
N SER A 32 -16.89 -16.97 -5.02
CA SER A 32 -17.77 -17.50 -6.07
C SER A 32 -17.41 -16.92 -7.44
N THR A 33 -17.62 -17.70 -8.49
CA THR A 33 -17.53 -17.26 -9.89
C THR A 33 -18.69 -16.36 -10.30
N ASP A 34 -19.82 -16.47 -9.61
CA ASP A 34 -21.11 -15.89 -10.04
C ASP A 34 -21.42 -14.56 -9.35
N GLY A 35 -20.43 -13.96 -8.67
CA GLY A 35 -20.55 -12.66 -8.04
C GLY A 35 -20.59 -11.51 -9.05
N GLU A 36 -21.13 -10.36 -8.62
CA GLU A 36 -21.13 -9.11 -9.39
C GLU A 36 -19.73 -8.47 -9.37
N TRP A 37 -18.80 -9.09 -10.08
CA TRP A 37 -17.41 -8.66 -10.15
C TRP A 37 -17.19 -7.57 -11.21
N LYS A 38 -16.33 -6.60 -10.92
CA LYS A 38 -15.82 -5.67 -11.94
C LYS A 38 -14.97 -6.46 -12.94
N ARG A 39 -15.40 -6.48 -14.21
CA ARG A 39 -14.78 -7.31 -15.26
C ARG A 39 -13.75 -6.54 -16.07
N VAL A 40 -12.62 -7.19 -16.31
CA VAL A 40 -11.59 -6.74 -17.24
C VAL A 40 -12.09 -6.93 -18.67
N ALA A 41 -11.69 -6.05 -19.59
CA ALA A 41 -12.05 -6.18 -21.00
C ALA A 41 -11.56 -7.54 -21.59
N PRO A 42 -12.29 -8.16 -22.52
CA PRO A 42 -11.94 -9.47 -23.08
C PRO A 42 -10.53 -9.54 -23.67
N GLU A 43 -10.07 -8.48 -24.32
CA GLU A 43 -8.73 -8.31 -24.91
C GLU A 43 -7.59 -8.34 -23.87
N HIS A 44 -7.93 -8.11 -22.60
CA HIS A 44 -7.00 -8.18 -21.47
C HIS A 44 -7.28 -9.38 -20.55
N GLY A 45 -8.07 -10.35 -21.05
CA GLY A 45 -8.30 -11.65 -20.42
C GLY A 45 -9.67 -11.86 -19.79
N GLY A 46 -10.54 -10.84 -19.77
CA GLY A 46 -11.97 -10.99 -19.46
C GLY A 46 -12.29 -11.42 -18.01
N GLY A 47 -11.31 -11.48 -17.12
CA GLY A 47 -11.47 -11.92 -15.73
C GLY A 47 -11.96 -10.80 -14.83
N VAL A 48 -11.52 -10.83 -13.57
CA VAL A 48 -11.89 -9.87 -12.53
C VAL A 48 -10.71 -8.95 -12.24
N TYR A 49 -10.99 -7.65 -12.12
CA TYR A 49 -10.02 -6.67 -11.65
C TYR A 49 -9.63 -6.98 -10.21
N ALA A 50 -8.33 -7.09 -9.94
CA ALA A 50 -7.81 -7.18 -8.60
C ALA A 50 -6.55 -6.32 -8.46
N LEU A 51 -6.35 -5.73 -7.29
CA LEU A 51 -5.08 -5.12 -6.91
C LEU A 51 -4.37 -6.04 -5.93
N ILE A 52 -3.05 -6.17 -6.07
CA ILE A 52 -2.26 -6.90 -5.09
C ILE A 52 -2.17 -6.07 -3.81
N GLU A 53 -2.58 -6.69 -2.71
CA GLU A 53 -2.82 -6.07 -1.39
C GLU A 53 -1.62 -5.26 -0.85
N THR A 54 -0.37 -5.71 -1.07
CA THR A 54 0.83 -4.94 -0.70
C THR A 54 0.88 -3.57 -1.38
N PHE A 55 0.45 -3.45 -2.64
CA PHE A 55 0.46 -2.17 -3.36
C PHE A 55 -0.69 -1.26 -2.92
N HIS A 56 -1.83 -1.83 -2.51
CA HIS A 56 -2.89 -1.08 -1.86
C HIS A 56 -2.41 -0.46 -0.54
N GLN A 57 -1.74 -1.23 0.32
CA GLN A 57 -1.20 -0.73 1.58
C GLN A 57 -0.15 0.37 1.39
N ILE A 58 0.72 0.22 0.40
CA ILE A 58 1.71 1.25 0.07
C ILE A 58 1.01 2.51 -0.44
N HIS A 59 -0.05 2.37 -1.26
CA HIS A 59 -0.87 3.51 -1.66
C HIS A 59 -1.48 4.26 -0.46
N CYS A 60 -1.98 3.52 0.53
CA CYS A 60 -2.51 4.10 1.78
C CYS A 60 -1.45 4.89 2.57
N LEU A 61 -0.22 4.36 2.65
CA LEU A 61 0.87 4.97 3.42
C LEU A 61 1.52 6.15 2.69
N LEU A 62 2.04 5.89 1.49
CA LEU A 62 2.89 6.82 0.76
C LEU A 62 3.09 6.33 -0.68
N SER A 63 2.45 6.99 -1.66
CA SER A 63 2.72 6.68 -3.06
C SER A 63 2.63 7.93 -3.94
N GLY A 64 3.77 8.58 -4.20
CA GLY A 64 3.86 9.79 -5.03
C GLY A 64 3.13 11.01 -4.44
N ARG A 65 2.41 11.79 -5.27
CA ARG A 65 1.54 12.91 -4.86
C ARG A 65 0.19 12.46 -4.26
N LYS A 66 0.04 11.21 -3.82
CA LYS A 66 -1.21 10.59 -3.37
C LYS A 66 -1.01 9.79 -2.08
N ASP A 67 -0.43 10.40 -1.07
CA ASP A 67 -0.24 9.83 0.27
C ASP A 67 -1.47 10.11 1.14
N VAL A 68 -2.44 9.18 1.20
CA VAL A 68 -3.74 9.46 1.86
C VAL A 68 -3.56 9.75 3.35
N ILE A 69 -2.86 8.89 4.10
CA ILE A 69 -2.66 9.10 5.55
C ILE A 69 -1.76 10.31 5.80
N ARG A 70 -0.62 10.41 5.11
CA ARG A 70 0.34 11.49 5.36
C ARG A 70 -0.23 12.86 4.93
N GLN A 71 -0.85 12.99 3.75
CA GLN A 71 -1.48 14.26 3.35
C GLN A 71 -2.62 14.63 4.28
N TYR A 72 -3.40 13.66 4.78
CA TYR A 72 -4.46 13.96 5.73
C TYR A 72 -3.89 14.54 7.04
N THR A 73 -2.78 13.98 7.56
CA THR A 73 -2.11 14.50 8.77
C THR A 73 -1.58 15.92 8.59
N TYR A 74 -1.13 16.28 7.39
CA TYR A 74 -0.59 17.62 7.07
C TYR A 74 -1.56 18.50 6.26
N ARG A 75 -2.86 18.15 6.24
CA ARG A 75 -3.85 18.79 5.36
C ARG A 75 -3.98 20.29 5.58
N ASP A 76 -3.77 20.74 6.80
CA ASP A 76 -3.92 22.14 7.17
C ASP A 76 -2.66 22.96 6.86
N GLU A 77 -1.55 22.29 6.53
CA GLU A 77 -0.25 22.91 6.24
C GLU A 77 0.04 23.05 4.74
N TRP A 78 -0.64 22.29 3.87
CA TRP A 78 -0.40 22.25 2.43
C TRP A 78 -1.70 22.22 1.64
N ASP A 79 -1.69 22.83 0.45
CA ASP A 79 -2.84 22.77 -0.45
C ASP A 79 -2.91 21.42 -1.18
N TYR A 80 -3.82 20.56 -0.71
CA TYR A 80 -4.17 19.29 -1.35
C TYR A 80 -5.55 19.33 -2.05
N SER A 81 -6.11 20.51 -2.30
CA SER A 81 -7.44 20.67 -2.95
C SER A 81 -7.52 20.04 -4.35
N LYS A 82 -6.38 19.82 -5.00
CA LYS A 82 -6.27 19.18 -6.33
C LYS A 82 -5.95 17.70 -6.27
N THR A 83 -5.91 17.10 -5.08
CA THR A 83 -5.66 15.66 -4.94
C THR A 83 -7.00 14.92 -5.02
N PRO A 84 -7.18 14.00 -5.99
CA PRO A 84 -8.43 13.23 -6.11
C PRO A 84 -8.82 12.43 -4.86
N ALA A 85 -7.84 12.08 -4.01
CA ALA A 85 -8.11 11.41 -2.74
C ALA A 85 -8.89 12.28 -1.73
N PHE A 86 -8.95 13.59 -1.97
CA PHE A 86 -9.68 14.58 -1.18
C PHE A 86 -10.82 15.26 -1.95
N ASP A 87 -11.11 14.79 -3.16
CA ASP A 87 -12.22 15.27 -3.99
C ASP A 87 -13.54 14.61 -3.55
N ALA A 88 -13.86 14.76 -2.27
CA ALA A 88 -15.04 14.21 -1.62
C ALA A 88 -15.38 15.03 -0.37
N GLU A 89 -16.61 14.86 0.13
CA GLU A 89 -17.04 15.48 1.39
C GLU A 89 -16.11 15.13 2.56
N PRO A 90 -15.85 16.05 3.51
CA PRO A 90 -14.85 15.85 4.57
C PRO A 90 -15.00 14.55 5.38
N HIS A 91 -16.24 14.11 5.61
CA HIS A 91 -16.52 12.87 6.33
C HIS A 91 -16.15 11.62 5.52
N LEU A 92 -16.31 11.65 4.19
CA LEU A 92 -15.89 10.55 3.30
C LEU A 92 -14.38 10.47 3.21
N VAL A 93 -13.71 11.62 3.14
CA VAL A 93 -12.25 11.70 3.21
C VAL A 93 -11.72 11.09 4.50
N ARG A 94 -12.34 11.42 5.64
CA ARG A 94 -11.98 10.81 6.93
C ARG A 94 -12.21 9.30 6.92
N ALA A 95 -13.38 8.85 6.46
CA ALA A 95 -13.70 7.42 6.40
C ALA A 95 -12.70 6.65 5.51
N HIS A 96 -12.23 7.24 4.41
CA HIS A 96 -11.18 6.66 3.57
C HIS A 96 -9.87 6.51 4.35
N VAL A 97 -9.44 7.53 5.09
CA VAL A 97 -8.24 7.46 5.94
C VAL A 97 -8.37 6.38 7.02
N ASP A 98 -9.54 6.26 7.64
CA ASP A 98 -9.81 5.20 8.62
C ASP A 98 -9.72 3.81 8.00
N HIS A 99 -10.30 3.63 6.81
CA HIS A 99 -10.18 2.40 6.03
C HIS A 99 -8.72 2.07 5.68
N CYS A 100 -7.93 3.08 5.30
CA CYS A 100 -6.50 2.93 5.03
C CYS A 100 -5.74 2.42 6.26
N ILE A 101 -5.96 3.05 7.42
CA ILE A 101 -5.32 2.65 8.69
C ILE A 101 -5.72 1.22 9.05
N GLU A 102 -7.00 0.88 8.93
CA GLU A 102 -7.52 -0.44 9.25
C GLU A 102 -6.95 -1.53 8.33
N THR A 103 -6.85 -1.25 7.04
CA THR A 103 -6.25 -2.17 6.06
C THR A 103 -4.79 -2.48 6.40
N ILE A 104 -4.00 -1.46 6.75
CA ILE A 104 -2.62 -1.63 7.19
C ILE A 104 -2.56 -2.43 8.50
N ARG A 105 -3.42 -2.13 9.47
CA ARG A 105 -3.49 -2.86 10.75
C ARG A 105 -3.77 -4.35 10.54
N LEU A 106 -4.77 -4.68 9.72
CA LEU A 106 -5.12 -6.07 9.38
C LEU A 106 -3.95 -6.79 8.69
N ASN A 107 -3.22 -6.10 7.81
CA ASN A 107 -2.04 -6.69 7.18
C ASN A 107 -0.91 -6.95 8.16
N LEU A 108 -0.57 -5.99 9.03
CA LEU A 108 0.47 -6.15 10.04
C LEU A 108 0.18 -7.35 10.95
N MET A 109 -1.09 -7.55 11.30
CA MET A 109 -1.53 -8.73 12.06
C MET A 109 -1.43 -10.03 11.26
N CYS A 110 -1.74 -9.99 9.96
CA CYS A 110 -1.68 -11.16 9.08
C CYS A 110 -0.24 -11.61 8.81
N VAL A 111 0.67 -10.66 8.57
CA VAL A 111 2.09 -10.94 8.33
C VAL A 111 2.79 -11.32 9.64
N GLY A 112 2.50 -10.60 10.73
CA GLY A 112 2.95 -10.92 12.08
C GLY A 112 4.48 -11.03 12.20
N ASP A 113 5.22 -9.95 11.94
CA ASP A 113 6.67 -9.97 12.12
C ASP A 113 7.05 -10.14 13.59
N VAL A 114 7.70 -11.26 13.90
CA VAL A 114 8.12 -11.65 15.26
C VAL A 114 9.56 -11.22 15.59
N THR A 115 10.22 -10.47 14.71
CA THR A 115 11.57 -9.97 14.94
C THR A 115 11.56 -8.93 16.06
N PRO A 116 12.24 -9.16 17.21
CA PRO A 116 12.28 -8.18 18.28
C PRO A 116 13.15 -7.00 17.87
N PHE A 117 12.71 -5.78 18.16
CA PHE A 117 13.61 -4.63 18.20
C PHE A 117 14.33 -4.61 19.56
N LEU A 118 15.50 -3.97 19.61
CA LEU A 118 16.28 -3.85 20.85
C LEU A 118 16.22 -2.42 21.38
N THR A 119 16.61 -2.23 22.64
CA THR A 119 16.72 -0.91 23.27
C THR A 119 18.15 -0.69 23.72
N ILE A 120 18.75 0.43 23.31
CA ILE A 120 20.11 0.82 23.65
C ILE A 120 20.08 1.95 24.68
N SER A 121 20.91 1.86 25.72
CA SER A 121 21.09 2.96 26.68
C SER A 121 21.64 4.20 25.99
N SER A 122 20.95 5.33 26.13
CA SER A 122 21.31 6.61 25.51
C SER A 122 21.04 7.77 26.47
N PRO A 123 21.99 8.08 27.37
CA PRO A 123 21.79 9.10 28.42
C PRO A 123 21.51 10.52 27.90
N SER A 124 21.84 10.80 26.64
CA SER A 124 21.57 12.09 25.98
C SER A 124 20.13 12.23 25.47
N ARG A 125 19.33 11.15 25.48
CA ARG A 125 17.91 11.17 25.08
C ARG A 125 17.00 11.45 26.27
N PRO A 126 15.82 12.08 26.07
CA PRO A 126 14.89 12.39 27.16
C PRO A 126 14.48 11.18 28.02
N LEU A 127 14.40 9.99 27.43
CA LEU A 127 14.05 8.75 28.12
C LEU A 127 15.26 7.91 28.57
N GLY A 128 16.49 8.38 28.32
CA GLY A 128 17.70 7.62 28.62
C GLY A 128 17.93 6.39 27.73
N GLU A 129 17.12 6.20 26.69
CA GLU A 129 17.11 5.03 25.82
C GLU A 129 16.87 5.40 24.35
N LEU A 130 17.25 4.49 23.44
CA LEU A 130 17.05 4.59 22.00
C LEU A 130 16.62 3.21 21.46
N PRO A 131 15.48 3.10 20.74
CA PRO A 131 15.13 1.86 20.07
C PRO A 131 16.07 1.60 18.89
N ASP A 132 16.54 0.37 18.79
CA ASP A 132 17.32 -0.17 17.68
C ASP A 132 16.45 -1.09 16.83
N PHE A 133 15.99 -0.54 15.71
CA PHE A 133 15.23 -1.28 14.69
C PHE A 133 16.15 -1.93 13.63
N ASN A 134 17.48 -1.81 13.76
CA ASN A 134 18.43 -2.41 12.82
C ASN A 134 18.63 -3.91 13.09
N THR A 135 17.52 -4.63 13.12
CA THR A 135 17.47 -6.07 13.32
C THR A 135 17.30 -6.82 12.01
N LYS A 136 17.59 -8.12 11.99
CA LYS A 136 17.46 -8.93 10.78
C LYS A 136 16.02 -9.42 10.62
N HIS A 137 15.32 -8.87 9.63
CA HIS A 137 13.95 -9.27 9.28
C HIS A 137 13.93 -10.29 8.15
N LYS A 138 12.89 -11.12 8.11
CA LYS A 138 12.62 -12.04 6.98
C LYS A 138 11.51 -11.49 6.11
N CYS A 139 11.88 -10.88 4.99
CA CYS A 139 10.93 -10.24 4.07
C CYS A 139 10.67 -11.09 2.82
N ARG A 140 9.50 -10.89 2.20
CA ARG A 140 9.29 -11.26 0.79
C ARG A 140 10.24 -10.42 -0.08
N ASN A 141 10.71 -10.97 -1.19
CA ASN A 141 11.54 -10.20 -2.11
C ASN A 141 10.68 -9.18 -2.86
N PHE A 142 10.72 -7.92 -2.40
CA PHE A 142 9.87 -6.86 -2.92
C PHE A 142 10.19 -6.50 -4.37
N THR A 143 11.46 -6.48 -4.76
CA THR A 143 11.86 -6.20 -6.15
C THR A 143 11.31 -7.23 -7.12
N LYS A 144 11.32 -8.51 -6.77
CA LYS A 144 10.68 -9.56 -7.59
C LYS A 144 9.17 -9.39 -7.70
N LEU A 145 8.53 -8.93 -6.62
CA LEU A 145 7.10 -8.63 -6.64
C LEU A 145 6.78 -7.43 -7.55
N GLN A 146 7.58 -6.36 -7.49
CA GLN A 146 7.45 -5.21 -8.38
C GLN A 146 7.64 -5.61 -9.85
N GLU A 147 8.66 -6.41 -10.15
CA GLU A 147 8.90 -6.87 -11.51
C GLU A 147 7.73 -7.72 -12.04
N TRP A 148 7.22 -8.63 -11.20
CA TRP A 148 6.03 -9.40 -11.55
C TRP A 148 4.83 -8.50 -11.85
N MET A 149 4.59 -7.46 -11.03
CA MET A 149 3.52 -6.49 -11.30
C MET A 149 3.72 -5.77 -12.62
N ARG A 150 4.93 -5.29 -12.94
CA ARG A 150 5.20 -4.60 -14.21
C ARG A 150 4.90 -5.48 -15.43
N GLN A 151 5.12 -6.78 -15.32
CA GLN A 151 4.89 -7.74 -16.39
C GLN A 151 3.44 -8.21 -16.51
N ASN A 152 2.66 -8.17 -15.43
CA ASN A 152 1.33 -8.80 -15.35
C ASN A 152 0.18 -7.81 -15.09
N SER A 153 0.48 -6.51 -14.92
CA SER A 153 -0.55 -5.49 -14.80
C SER A 153 -1.34 -5.36 -16.11
N ILE A 154 -2.64 -5.15 -15.98
CA ILE A 154 -3.52 -4.78 -17.08
C ILE A 154 -3.02 -3.44 -17.64
N PRO A 155 -2.85 -3.31 -18.97
CA PRO A 155 -2.49 -2.03 -19.59
C PRO A 155 -3.48 -0.92 -19.20
N ALA A 156 -2.95 0.26 -18.91
CA ALA A 156 -3.74 1.45 -18.60
C ALA A 156 -4.40 2.05 -19.84
#